data_AF-A0A2V9MUH4-F1
#
_entry.id   AF-A0A2V9MUH4-F1
#
_cell.length_a   1.000
_cell.length_b   1.000
_cell.length_c   1.000
_cell.angle_alpha   90.00
_cell.angle_beta   90.00
_cell.angle_gamma   90.00
#
_symmetry.space_group_name_H-M   'P 1'
#
loop_
_entity.id
_entity.type
_entity.pdbx_description
1 polymer ?
#
loop_
_entity_poly.entity_id
_entity_poly.type
_entity_poly.pdbx_seq_one_letter_code
_entity_poly.pdbx_strand_id
1 'polypeptide(L)'
;EGAERFAQEHGIPLCENQDLIIPREIERLRALRSSATKTEELFAPTISHDTVGAVALDTSGNIAAATSTGGTLNKAPGRLGDSSLIGCGCYADNQSAAVSTTGWGEPIMKLVLAKWAADRVASGNLPQWVAAEAMNYLKDRVNGHGGIILLDAAGRFGLAHNTPRMAWAYRTTEKDAIGVTAP
;
A
#
# COMPACT_ATOMS: atom_id res chain seq x y z
N GLU A 1 5.32 -2.11 -22.06
CA GLU A 1 4.99 -2.73 -23.37
C GLU A 1 3.78 -3.65 -23.37
N GLY A 2 3.83 -4.87 -22.80
CA GLY A 2 2.69 -5.80 -22.87
C GLY A 2 1.37 -5.25 -22.30
N ALA A 3 1.43 -4.64 -21.12
CA ALA A 3 0.27 -4.02 -20.47
C ALA A 3 -0.28 -2.79 -21.23
N GLU A 4 0.58 -1.99 -21.85
CA GLU A 4 0.16 -0.81 -22.64
C GLU A 4 -0.55 -1.23 -23.92
N ARG A 5 -0.03 -2.24 -24.62
CA ARG A 5 -0.71 -2.79 -25.81
C ARG A 5 -2.10 -3.29 -25.46
N PHE A 6 -2.22 -4.07 -24.38
CA PHE A 6 -3.51 -4.54 -23.90
C PHE A 6 -4.47 -3.39 -23.58
N ALA A 7 -3.98 -2.34 -22.91
CA ALA A 7 -4.78 -1.15 -22.61
C ALA A 7 -5.32 -0.48 -23.89
N GLN A 8 -4.46 -0.30 -24.91
CA GLN A 8 -4.86 0.26 -26.20
C GLN A 8 -5.89 -0.62 -26.93
N GLU A 9 -5.71 -1.95 -26.94
CA GLU A 9 -6.66 -2.91 -27.53
C GLU A 9 -8.06 -2.81 -26.90
N HIS A 10 -8.14 -2.36 -25.65
CA HIS A 10 -9.39 -2.16 -24.90
C HIS A 10 -9.84 -0.69 -24.87
N GLY A 11 -9.27 0.17 -25.72
CA GLY A 11 -9.69 1.56 -25.87
C GLY A 11 -9.29 2.50 -24.72
N ILE A 12 -8.33 2.10 -23.89
CA ILE A 12 -7.77 2.97 -22.85
C ILE A 12 -6.76 3.92 -23.51
N PRO A 13 -6.96 5.25 -23.43
CA PRO A 13 -6.01 6.21 -23.99
C PRO A 13 -4.71 6.19 -23.19
N LEU A 14 -3.58 6.15 -23.88
CA LEU A 14 -2.26 6.34 -23.26
C LEU A 14 -2.00 7.84 -23.07
N CYS A 15 -1.28 8.18 -22.00
CA CYS A 15 -0.70 9.50 -21.81
C CYS A 15 0.80 9.49 -22.10
N GLU A 16 1.36 10.66 -22.35
CA GLU A 16 2.80 10.79 -22.47
C GLU A 16 3.43 10.75 -21.08
N ASN A 17 4.56 10.06 -20.90
CA ASN A 17 5.20 9.94 -19.58
C ASN A 17 5.52 11.30 -18.95
N GLN A 18 5.81 12.31 -19.77
CA GLN A 18 6.06 13.69 -19.34
C GLN A 18 4.86 14.33 -18.63
N ASP A 19 3.63 13.90 -18.92
CA ASP A 19 2.41 14.39 -18.28
C ASP A 19 2.33 13.97 -16.80
N LEU A 20 3.04 12.90 -16.44
CA LEU A 20 3.08 12.35 -15.08
C LEU A 20 4.26 12.90 -14.25
N ILE A 21 5.17 13.66 -14.86
CA ILE A 21 6.36 14.19 -14.19
C ILE A 21 6.05 15.58 -13.64
N ILE A 22 6.23 15.75 -12.32
CA ILE A 22 6.04 17.04 -11.64
C ILE A 22 7.37 17.63 -11.16
N PRO A 23 7.53 18.99 -11.15
CA PRO A 23 8.78 19.64 -10.75
C PRO A 23 9.31 19.20 -9.38
N ARG A 24 8.41 19.00 -8.40
CA ARG A 24 8.74 18.53 -7.06
C ARG A 24 9.53 17.21 -7.07
N GLU A 25 9.12 16.23 -7.87
CA GLU A 25 9.78 14.92 -7.91
C GLU A 25 11.13 14.98 -8.65
N ILE A 26 11.27 15.88 -9.64
CA ILE A 26 12.55 16.16 -10.30
C ILE A 26 13.55 16.71 -9.28
N GLU A 27 13.13 17.68 -8.46
CA GLU A 27 13.98 18.27 -7.42
C GLU A 27 14.38 17.24 -6.36
N ARG A 28 13.44 16.41 -5.89
CA ARG A 28 13.72 15.30 -4.96
C ARG A 28 14.76 14.34 -5.54
N LEU A 29 14.63 13.96 -6.82
CA LEU A 29 15.59 13.08 -7.48
C LEU A 29 16.98 13.73 -7.62
N ARG A 30 17.03 15.02 -7.99
CA ARG A 30 18.30 15.76 -8.09
C ARG A 30 19.00 15.85 -6.73
N ALA A 31 18.28 16.24 -5.68
CA ALA A 31 18.81 16.36 -4.33
C ALA A 31 19.41 15.02 -3.85
N LEU A 32 18.69 13.92 -4.06
CA LEU A 32 19.16 12.59 -3.72
C LEU A 32 20.42 12.16 -4.47
N ARG A 33 20.52 12.48 -5.77
CA ARG A 33 21.71 12.12 -6.57
C ARG A 33 22.93 12.97 -6.21
N SER A 34 22.72 14.17 -5.70
CA SER A 34 23.77 15.06 -5.22
C SER A 34 24.23 14.75 -3.80
N SER A 35 23.39 14.09 -2.97
CA SER A 35 23.78 13.60 -1.67
C SER A 35 24.44 12.22 -1.78
N ALA A 36 25.49 11.97 -0.99
CA ALA A 36 26.09 10.64 -0.85
C ALA A 36 25.21 9.67 -0.02
N THR A 37 23.89 9.86 -0.08
CA THR A 37 22.88 9.13 0.69
C THR A 37 22.90 7.67 0.27
N LYS A 38 23.15 6.77 1.24
CA LYS A 38 23.14 5.33 0.99
C LYS A 38 21.74 4.85 0.62
N THR A 39 21.66 3.79 -0.18
CA THR A 39 20.39 3.19 -0.59
C THR A 39 19.51 2.74 0.59
N GLU A 40 20.09 2.45 1.75
CA GLU A 40 19.35 2.11 2.98
C GLU A 40 18.55 3.30 3.54
N GLU A 41 19.01 4.53 3.34
CA GLU A 41 18.33 5.75 3.80
C GLU A 41 17.11 6.08 2.92
N LEU A 42 17.04 5.56 1.68
CA LEU A 42 15.89 5.71 0.77
C LEU A 42 14.61 5.07 1.26
N PHE A 43 14.75 4.09 2.15
CA PHE A 43 13.65 3.37 2.78
C PHE A 43 13.55 3.71 4.27
N ALA A 44 14.25 4.77 4.71
CA ALA A 44 14.10 5.31 6.05
C ALA A 44 12.65 5.78 6.24
N PRO A 45 12.11 5.71 7.47
CA PRO A 45 10.72 6.07 7.74
C PRO A 45 10.37 7.53 7.37
N THR A 46 11.39 8.38 7.16
CA THR A 46 11.26 9.80 6.82
C THR A 46 11.12 10.08 5.33
N ILE A 47 11.41 9.11 4.45
CA ILE A 47 11.33 9.30 3.00
C ILE A 47 9.95 8.82 2.51
N SER A 48 9.15 9.79 2.04
CA SER A 48 7.77 9.56 1.59
C SER A 48 7.72 8.55 0.44
N HIS A 49 6.87 7.53 0.60
CA HIS A 49 6.50 6.58 -0.42
C HIS A 49 5.11 6.94 -0.98
N ASP A 50 5.02 7.08 -2.29
CA ASP A 50 3.80 7.52 -2.97
C ASP A 50 2.96 6.32 -3.41
N THR A 51 2.58 5.49 -2.44
CA THR A 51 1.62 4.40 -2.62
C THR A 51 0.27 4.81 -2.04
N VAL A 52 -0.78 4.59 -2.82
CA VAL A 52 -2.18 4.80 -2.42
C VAL A 52 -2.93 3.48 -2.46
N GLY A 53 -3.98 3.37 -1.66
CA GLY A 53 -4.82 2.18 -1.68
C GLY A 53 -6.18 2.41 -1.04
N ALA A 54 -7.10 1.52 -1.34
CA ALA A 54 -8.47 1.55 -0.84
C ALA A 54 -8.97 0.13 -0.60
N VAL A 55 -9.83 -0.02 0.40
CA VAL A 55 -10.65 -1.21 0.65
C VAL A 55 -12.10 -0.77 0.81
N ALA A 56 -13.04 -1.56 0.30
CA ALA A 56 -14.46 -1.22 0.30
C ALA A 56 -15.34 -2.46 0.48
N LEU A 57 -16.54 -2.25 1.03
CA LEU A 57 -17.62 -3.22 1.17
C LEU A 57 -18.84 -2.66 0.44
N ASP A 58 -19.43 -3.44 -0.47
CA ASP A 58 -20.64 -3.06 -1.19
C ASP A 58 -21.91 -3.50 -0.45
N THR A 59 -23.08 -3.08 -0.95
CA THR A 59 -24.39 -3.43 -0.38
C THR A 59 -24.79 -4.89 -0.58
N SER A 60 -24.08 -5.63 -1.43
CA SER A 60 -24.28 -7.07 -1.65
C SER A 60 -23.39 -7.93 -0.76
N GLY A 61 -22.58 -7.31 0.10
CA GLY A 61 -21.66 -8.01 1.00
C GLY A 61 -20.31 -8.36 0.36
N ASN A 62 -19.99 -7.85 -0.83
CA ASN A 62 -18.69 -8.09 -1.45
C ASN A 62 -17.66 -7.08 -0.95
N ILE A 63 -16.44 -7.56 -0.75
CA ILE A 63 -15.30 -6.72 -0.42
C ILE A 63 -14.30 -6.65 -1.56
N ALA A 64 -13.66 -5.50 -1.72
CA ALA A 64 -12.66 -5.26 -2.74
C ALA A 64 -11.48 -4.45 -2.18
N ALA A 65 -10.30 -4.66 -2.78
CA ALA A 65 -9.09 -3.90 -2.49
C ALA A 65 -8.46 -3.40 -3.80
N ALA A 66 -7.81 -2.25 -3.72
CA ALA A 66 -6.99 -1.71 -4.80
C ALA A 66 -5.76 -0.99 -4.23
N THR A 67 -4.63 -1.11 -4.91
CA THR A 67 -3.36 -0.48 -4.52
C THR A 67 -2.63 -0.01 -5.77
N SER A 68 -2.07 1.21 -5.73
CA SER A 68 -1.33 1.79 -6.85
C SER A 68 -0.13 2.59 -6.36
N THR A 69 0.94 2.63 -7.14
CA THR A 69 2.19 3.29 -6.74
C THR A 69 3.04 3.73 -7.93
N GLY A 70 3.75 4.85 -7.76
CA GLY A 70 4.88 5.22 -8.61
C GLY A 70 6.16 4.42 -8.28
N GLY A 71 6.17 3.70 -7.17
CA GLY A 71 7.33 2.98 -6.63
C GLY A 71 8.20 3.88 -5.74
N THR A 72 9.46 3.50 -5.59
CA THR A 72 10.42 4.25 -4.77
C THR A 72 11.26 5.21 -5.60
N LEU A 73 11.67 6.31 -4.98
CA LEU A 73 12.54 7.31 -5.59
C LEU A 73 13.86 6.67 -6.03
N ASN A 74 14.32 7.00 -7.24
CA ASN A 74 15.56 6.48 -7.84
C ASN A 74 15.64 4.94 -7.94
N LYS A 75 14.49 4.26 -8.07
CA LYS A 75 14.43 2.83 -8.36
C LYS A 75 15.15 2.48 -9.67
N ALA A 76 15.76 1.30 -9.72
CA ALA A 76 16.26 0.75 -10.97
C ALA A 76 15.10 0.56 -11.98
N PRO A 77 15.30 0.82 -13.28
CA PRO A 77 14.32 0.50 -14.31
C PRO A 77 13.88 -0.97 -14.20
N GLY A 78 12.57 -1.22 -14.24
CA GLY A 78 12.00 -2.56 -14.09
C GLY A 78 11.87 -3.07 -12.65
N ARG A 79 12.29 -2.32 -11.61
CA ARG A 79 12.04 -2.71 -10.22
C ARG A 79 10.54 -2.77 -9.93
N LEU A 80 10.09 -3.94 -9.48
CA LEU A 80 8.72 -4.20 -9.01
C LEU A 80 8.64 -4.07 -7.48
N GLY A 81 7.53 -3.52 -6.99
CA GLY A 81 7.19 -3.48 -5.56
C GLY A 81 6.03 -4.41 -5.21
N ASP A 82 5.53 -4.28 -3.99
CA ASP A 82 4.42 -5.06 -3.44
C ASP A 82 3.07 -4.76 -4.10
N SER A 83 2.83 -3.51 -4.52
CA SER A 83 1.49 -3.04 -4.92
C SER A 83 0.85 -3.83 -6.06
N SER A 84 1.64 -4.35 -7.00
CA SER A 84 1.14 -5.14 -8.14
C SER A 84 1.15 -6.65 -7.90
N LEU A 85 1.52 -7.11 -6.69
CA LEU A 85 1.58 -8.52 -6.33
C LEU A 85 0.43 -8.89 -5.39
N ILE A 86 -0.45 -9.78 -5.86
CA ILE A 86 -1.58 -10.29 -5.08
C ILE A 86 -1.07 -10.97 -3.80
N GLY A 87 -1.69 -10.60 -2.68
CA GLY A 87 -1.31 -11.09 -1.35
C GLY A 87 -0.16 -10.30 -0.71
N CYS A 88 0.58 -9.49 -1.46
CA CYS A 88 1.61 -8.61 -0.90
C CYS A 88 1.02 -7.22 -0.65
N GLY A 89 0.82 -6.44 -1.72
CA GLY A 89 0.31 -5.07 -1.68
C GLY A 89 -1.21 -4.98 -1.61
N CYS A 90 -1.89 -5.91 -2.28
CA CYS A 90 -3.33 -5.91 -2.49
C CYS A 90 -3.87 -7.34 -2.36
N TYR A 91 -4.95 -7.52 -1.60
CA TYR A 91 -5.65 -8.80 -1.48
C TYR A 91 -7.13 -8.58 -1.13
N ALA A 92 -8.03 -9.41 -1.65
CA ALA A 92 -9.43 -9.42 -1.24
C ALA A 92 -10.02 -10.82 -1.40
N ASP A 93 -10.77 -11.26 -0.40
CA ASP A 93 -11.54 -12.49 -0.40
C ASP A 93 -12.74 -12.35 0.53
N ASN A 94 -13.96 -12.55 0.01
CA ASN A 94 -15.22 -12.39 0.73
C ASN A 94 -15.33 -13.28 2.00
N GLN A 95 -14.54 -14.36 2.10
CA GLN A 95 -14.50 -15.22 3.29
C GLN A 95 -13.53 -14.73 4.37
N SER A 96 -12.72 -13.71 4.08
CA SER A 96 -11.68 -13.20 4.97
C SER A 96 -11.70 -11.67 5.04
N ALA A 97 -10.82 -10.99 4.29
CA ALA A 97 -10.70 -9.54 4.29
C ALA A 97 -10.19 -8.99 2.96
N ALA A 98 -10.56 -7.74 2.68
CA ALA A 98 -9.91 -6.85 1.73
C ALA A 98 -8.79 -6.10 2.45
N VAL A 99 -7.62 -6.04 1.83
CA VAL A 99 -6.40 -5.52 2.44
C VAL A 99 -5.59 -4.75 1.39
N SER A 100 -5.13 -3.55 1.78
CA SER A 100 -4.16 -2.77 1.01
C SER A 100 -3.01 -2.34 1.92
N THR A 101 -1.78 -2.46 1.43
CA THR A 101 -0.57 -2.02 2.15
C THR A 101 0.15 -0.89 1.42
N THR A 102 0.99 -0.18 2.17
CA THR A 102 1.89 0.86 1.69
C THR A 102 3.20 0.81 2.46
N GLY A 103 4.30 1.29 1.87
CA GLY A 103 5.60 1.39 2.53
C GLY A 103 6.72 0.66 1.77
N TRP A 104 7.60 0.02 2.52
CA TRP A 104 8.76 -0.66 1.96
C TRP A 104 8.38 -2.00 1.34
N GLY A 105 8.26 -2.01 0.02
CA GLY A 105 7.75 -3.14 -0.75
C GLY A 105 8.51 -4.45 -0.55
N GLU A 106 9.84 -4.46 -0.48
CA GLU A 106 10.62 -5.70 -0.35
C GLU A 106 10.29 -6.47 0.95
N PRO A 107 10.28 -5.85 2.15
CA PRO A 107 9.71 -6.43 3.35
C PRO A 107 8.27 -6.92 3.23
N ILE A 108 7.38 -6.12 2.64
CA ILE A 108 5.96 -6.47 2.47
C ILE A 108 5.83 -7.74 1.61
N MET A 109 6.59 -7.82 0.51
CA MET A 109 6.64 -8.99 -0.37
C MET A 109 7.19 -10.23 0.32
N LYS A 110 8.28 -10.11 1.09
CA LYS A 110 8.89 -11.23 1.83
C LYS A 110 7.91 -11.89 2.81
N LEU A 111 6.97 -11.12 3.34
CA LEU A 111 6.00 -11.59 4.32
C LEU A 111 4.62 -11.92 3.72
N VAL A 112 4.39 -11.61 2.45
CA VAL A 112 3.07 -11.73 1.80
C VAL A 112 2.00 -11.06 2.68
N LEU A 113 2.30 -9.82 3.11
CA LEU A 113 1.69 -9.21 4.29
C LEU A 113 0.17 -9.05 4.19
N ALA A 114 -0.37 -8.66 3.03
CA ALA A 114 -1.80 -8.51 2.85
C ALA A 114 -2.55 -9.84 3.01
N LYS A 115 -2.03 -10.94 2.43
CA LYS A 115 -2.59 -12.28 2.60
C LYS A 115 -2.47 -12.76 4.05
N TRP A 116 -1.30 -12.54 4.65
CA TRP A 116 -1.03 -12.89 6.05
C TRP A 116 -2.02 -12.23 7.02
N ALA A 117 -2.44 -10.98 6.72
CA ALA A 117 -3.43 -10.25 7.49
C ALA A 117 -4.83 -10.83 7.26
N ALA A 118 -5.21 -11.07 6.00
CA ALA A 118 -6.50 -11.69 5.67
C ALA A 118 -6.68 -13.05 6.36
N ASP A 119 -5.65 -13.89 6.41
CA ASP A 119 -5.68 -15.21 7.07
C ASP A 119 -5.92 -15.11 8.58
N ARG A 120 -5.43 -14.05 9.22
CA ARG A 120 -5.69 -13.80 10.65
C ARG A 120 -7.11 -13.36 10.90
N VAL A 121 -7.67 -12.52 10.03
CA VAL A 121 -9.08 -12.17 10.11
C VAL A 121 -9.95 -13.41 9.89
N ALA A 122 -9.63 -14.25 8.92
CA ALA A 122 -10.31 -15.53 8.68
C ALA A 122 -10.25 -16.47 9.90
N SER A 123 -9.15 -16.43 10.65
CA SER A 123 -8.96 -17.18 11.89
C SER A 123 -9.70 -16.58 13.10
N GLY A 124 -10.52 -15.53 12.90
CA GLY A 124 -11.40 -14.95 13.92
C GLY A 124 -10.84 -13.72 14.63
N ASN A 125 -9.69 -13.18 14.22
CA ASN A 125 -9.12 -11.98 14.85
C ASN A 125 -9.80 -10.70 14.34
N LEU A 126 -9.89 -9.68 15.20
CA LEU A 126 -10.48 -8.39 14.82
C LEU A 126 -9.56 -7.64 13.84
N PRO A 127 -10.10 -7.05 12.74
CA PRO A 127 -9.31 -6.33 11.75
C PRO A 127 -8.37 -5.25 12.32
N GLN A 128 -8.80 -4.46 13.30
CA GLN A 128 -7.95 -3.45 13.93
C GLN A 128 -6.77 -4.06 14.72
N TRP A 129 -6.99 -5.19 15.40
CA TRP A 129 -5.90 -5.89 16.08
C TRP A 129 -4.90 -6.47 15.07
N VAL A 130 -5.41 -7.06 13.98
CA VAL A 130 -4.59 -7.58 12.89
C VAL A 130 -3.77 -6.47 12.22
N ALA A 131 -4.34 -5.27 12.05
CA ALA A 131 -3.62 -4.12 11.49
C ALA A 131 -2.36 -3.80 12.32
N ALA A 132 -2.52 -3.67 13.63
CA ALA A 132 -1.42 -3.38 14.54
C ALA A 132 -0.38 -4.52 14.54
N GLU A 133 -0.84 -5.76 14.60
CA GLU A 133 0.04 -6.93 14.62
C GLU A 133 0.80 -7.11 13.30
N ALA A 134 0.22 -6.74 12.16
CA ALA A 134 0.91 -6.73 10.87
C ALA A 134 2.11 -5.76 10.88
N MET A 135 1.97 -4.60 11.53
CA MET A 135 3.05 -3.61 11.62
C MET A 135 4.17 -4.04 12.57
N ASN A 136 3.82 -4.70 13.68
CA ASN A 136 4.80 -5.33 14.57
C ASN A 136 5.53 -6.46 13.85
N TYR A 137 4.79 -7.36 13.20
CA TYR A 137 5.34 -8.49 12.46
C TYR A 137 6.29 -8.04 11.34
N LEU A 138 5.92 -7.00 10.59
CA LEU A 138 6.75 -6.38 9.56
C LEU A 138 8.06 -5.84 10.13
N LYS A 139 8.01 -5.15 11.27
CA LYS A 139 9.18 -4.59 11.94
C LYS A 139 10.08 -5.70 12.50
N ASP A 140 9.52 -6.62 13.26
CA ASP A 140 10.30 -7.59 14.03
C ASP A 140 10.95 -8.65 13.14
N ARG A 141 10.29 -9.05 12.05
CA ARG A 141 10.80 -10.14 11.19
C ARG A 141 11.84 -9.69 10.18
N VAL A 142 11.68 -8.48 9.64
CA VAL A 142 12.44 -8.02 8.47
C VAL A 142 12.85 -6.56 8.56
N ASN A 143 12.70 -5.94 9.73
CA ASN A 143 12.97 -4.51 9.96
C ASN A 143 12.23 -3.60 8.96
N GLY A 144 11.02 -4.02 8.56
CA GLY A 144 10.23 -3.34 7.54
C GLY A 144 9.40 -2.19 8.12
N HIS A 145 9.05 -1.26 7.23
CA HIS A 145 8.28 -0.06 7.56
C HIS A 145 7.14 0.13 6.57
N GLY A 146 5.95 0.51 7.07
CA GLY A 146 4.80 0.74 6.23
C GLY A 146 3.52 1.00 7.00
N GLY A 147 2.42 0.77 6.29
CA GLY A 147 1.07 0.87 6.79
C GLY A 147 0.12 -0.08 6.08
N ILE A 148 -1.01 -0.33 6.71
CA ILE A 148 -2.03 -1.27 6.27
C ILE A 148 -3.42 -0.72 6.55
N ILE A 149 -4.33 -0.94 5.61
CA ILE A 149 -5.77 -0.83 5.82
C ILE A 149 -6.42 -2.16 5.46
N LEU A 150 -7.42 -2.57 6.23
CA LEU A 150 -8.18 -3.79 5.95
C LEU A 150 -9.63 -3.70 6.41
N LEU A 151 -10.50 -4.45 5.75
CA LEU A 151 -11.95 -4.48 5.94
C LEU A 151 -12.46 -5.91 5.71
N ASP A 152 -13.32 -6.41 6.59
CA ASP A 152 -13.99 -7.70 6.40
C ASP A 152 -15.43 -7.55 5.89
N ALA A 153 -16.03 -8.67 5.47
CA ALA A 153 -17.40 -8.71 4.96
C ALA A 153 -18.48 -8.39 6.02
N ALA A 154 -18.11 -8.34 7.30
CA ALA A 154 -18.99 -7.90 8.39
C ALA A 154 -18.92 -6.37 8.62
N GLY A 155 -18.15 -5.63 7.81
CA GLY A 155 -18.00 -4.19 7.92
C GLY A 155 -17.01 -3.75 9.01
N ARG A 156 -16.29 -4.68 9.64
CA ARG A 156 -15.24 -4.35 10.62
C ARG A 156 -13.97 -4.01 9.85
N PHE A 157 -13.31 -2.93 10.24
CA PHE A 157 -12.10 -2.47 9.58
C PHE A 157 -10.98 -2.20 10.59
N GLY A 158 -9.77 -2.13 10.06
CA GLY A 158 -8.57 -1.80 10.80
C GLY A 158 -7.63 -0.95 9.98
N LEU A 159 -6.88 -0.07 10.63
CA LEU A 159 -5.76 0.64 10.02
C LEU A 159 -4.63 0.82 11.03
N ALA A 160 -3.39 0.69 10.55
CA ALA A 160 -2.19 0.89 11.37
C ALA A 160 -0.99 1.24 10.49
N HIS A 161 0.00 1.90 11.08
CA HIS A 161 1.30 2.15 10.45
C HIS A 161 2.40 2.21 11.50
N ASN A 162 3.62 1.81 11.13
CA ASN A 162 4.83 1.98 11.95
C ASN A 162 5.81 3.03 11.38
N THR A 163 5.37 3.77 10.35
CA THR A 163 6.02 4.97 9.84
C THR A 163 5.62 6.19 10.68
N PRO A 164 6.38 7.30 10.65
CA PRO A 164 5.99 8.54 11.32
C PRO A 164 4.60 9.06 10.92
N ARG A 165 4.21 8.83 9.66
CA ARG A 165 2.94 9.29 9.10
C ARG A 165 2.41 8.29 8.07
N MET A 166 1.09 8.21 7.98
CA MET A 166 0.34 7.60 6.87
C MET A 166 -0.94 8.41 6.69
N ALA A 167 -1.15 8.99 5.52
CA ALA A 167 -2.43 9.63 5.22
C ALA A 167 -3.51 8.56 5.08
N TRP A 168 -4.64 8.73 5.78
CA TRP A 168 -5.76 7.81 5.73
C TRP A 168 -7.09 8.56 5.85
N ALA A 169 -8.14 7.92 5.33
CA ALA A 169 -9.51 8.35 5.45
C ALA A 169 -10.40 7.11 5.49
N TYR A 170 -11.53 7.19 6.20
CA TYR A 170 -12.58 6.18 6.08
C TYR A 170 -13.96 6.84 6.14
N ARG A 171 -14.94 6.14 5.59
CA ARG A 171 -16.36 6.50 5.69
C ARG A 171 -17.19 5.23 5.88
N THR A 172 -18.08 5.27 6.85
CA THR A 172 -19.10 4.26 7.12
C THR A 172 -20.48 4.91 7.05
N THR A 173 -21.55 4.16 7.30
CA THR A 173 -22.91 4.71 7.43
C THR A 173 -23.09 5.61 8.65
N GLU A 174 -22.26 5.46 9.68
CA GLU A 174 -22.40 6.16 10.96
C GLU A 174 -21.38 7.28 11.16
N LYS A 175 -20.16 7.10 10.62
CA LYS A 175 -19.00 7.95 10.89
C LYS A 175 -18.04 8.03 9.73
N ASP A 176 -17.33 9.15 9.65
CA ASP A 176 -16.19 9.39 8.80
C ASP A 176 -15.05 10.01 9.61
N ALA A 177 -13.82 9.79 9.15
CA ALA A 177 -12.64 10.44 9.73
C ALA A 177 -11.51 10.48 8.71
N ILE A 178 -10.61 11.44 8.89
CA ILE A 178 -9.38 11.60 8.13
C ILE A 178 -8.22 11.85 9.09
N GLY A 179 -7.03 11.40 8.73
CA GLY A 179 -5.84 11.56 9.55
C GLY A 179 -4.54 11.36 8.78
N VAL A 180 -3.43 11.72 9.43
CA VAL A 180 -2.05 11.53 8.91
C VAL A 180 -1.14 10.85 9.93
N THR A 181 -1.60 10.68 11.16
CA THR A 181 -0.94 9.98 12.26
C THR A 181 -1.82 8.82 12.70
N ALA A 182 -1.31 7.98 13.62
CA ALA A 182 -2.10 6.87 14.16
C ALA A 182 -3.44 7.40 14.72
N PRO A 183 -4.56 6.72 14.45
CA PRO A 183 -5.87 7.03 15.04
C PRO A 183 -5.87 6.83 16.55
#